data_AF-A0A1F3BR31-F1
#
_entry.id   AF-A0A1F3BR31-F1
#
_cell.length_a   1.000
_cell.length_b   1.000
_cell.length_c   1.000
_cell.angle_alpha   90.00
_cell.angle_beta   90.00
_cell.angle_gamma   90.00
#
_symmetry.space_group_name_H-M   'P 1'
#
loop_
_entity.id
_entity.type
_entity.pdbx_description
1 polymer ?
#
loop_
_entity_poly.entity_id
_entity_poly.type
_entity_poly.pdbx_seq_one_letter_code
_entity_poly.pdbx_strand_id
1 'polypeptide(L)'
;MIEKNNKKSIDCKQISSNLKPQISDEEFKYLKKNKFIEGRKPNIFLSFKVIEPTNNEELKAEYIANRSFDDAHFKEMIIEYLNKFGKTKRKSIDNLIIPKLSATLTEEQKKNKVTNFLSALRMEGKIKSTSYAIWEIF
;
A
#
# COMPACT_ATOMS: atom_id res chain seq x y z
N MET A 1 -11.51 38.06 33.54
CA MET A 1 -10.15 37.48 33.53
C MET A 1 -10.25 36.02 33.11
N ILE A 2 -9.52 35.66 32.05
CA ILE A 2 -8.91 34.35 31.75
C ILE A 2 -9.82 33.20 31.27
N GLU A 3 -10.09 33.20 29.95
CA GLU A 3 -9.59 32.23 28.95
C GLU A 3 -9.13 30.83 29.41
N LYS A 4 -9.73 29.72 28.90
CA LYS A 4 -9.12 28.77 27.93
C LYS A 4 -9.67 27.32 27.91
N ASN A 5 -9.76 26.82 26.67
CA ASN A 5 -9.42 25.46 26.21
C ASN A 5 -10.51 24.38 26.09
N ASN A 6 -11.33 24.55 25.06
CA ASN A 6 -11.45 23.68 23.87
C ASN A 6 -10.67 22.34 23.92
N LYS A 7 -11.37 21.24 24.24
CA LYS A 7 -10.99 19.88 23.84
C LYS A 7 -12.13 19.29 23.01
N LYS A 8 -12.13 19.55 21.70
CA LYS A 8 -12.90 18.71 20.77
C LYS A 8 -12.19 17.36 20.72
N SER A 9 -12.71 16.38 21.46
CA SER A 9 -12.44 14.98 21.18
C SER A 9 -12.92 14.71 19.76
N ILE A 10 -12.00 14.41 18.85
CA ILE A 10 -12.36 13.98 17.51
C ILE A 10 -12.93 12.58 17.68
N ASP A 11 -14.27 12.50 17.70
CA ASP A 11 -15.02 11.25 17.78
C ASP A 11 -14.69 10.40 16.55
N CYS A 12 -14.04 9.25 16.78
CA CYS A 12 -13.60 8.33 15.75
C CYS A 12 -14.78 7.63 15.03
N LYS A 13 -16.02 7.85 15.47
CA LYS A 13 -17.24 7.26 14.88
C LYS A 13 -17.62 7.80 13.50
N GLN A 14 -16.99 8.87 13.00
CA GLN A 14 -17.36 9.44 11.69
C GLN A 14 -16.54 8.91 10.50
N ILE A 15 -15.50 8.08 10.72
CA ILE A 15 -14.48 7.81 9.68
C ILE A 15 -14.76 6.54 8.86
N SER A 16 -15.68 5.64 9.26
CA SER A 16 -15.74 4.31 8.62
C SER A 16 -16.84 4.09 7.57
N SER A 17 -17.87 4.94 7.41
CA SER A 17 -19.01 4.58 6.54
C SER A 17 -19.45 5.56 5.46
N ASN A 18 -18.80 6.72 5.27
CA ASN A 18 -19.15 7.67 4.20
C ASN A 18 -18.06 8.71 3.87
N LEU A 19 -16.79 8.30 3.68
CA LEU A 19 -15.73 9.22 3.18
C LEU A 19 -15.85 9.50 1.67
N LYS A 20 -16.98 10.07 1.27
CA LYS A 20 -17.04 10.97 0.11
C LYS A 20 -17.45 12.38 0.57
N PRO A 21 -16.64 13.03 1.42
CA PRO A 21 -16.37 14.45 1.23
C PRO A 21 -14.87 14.66 1.01
N GLN A 22 -14.56 15.51 0.05
CA GLN A 22 -13.25 15.67 -0.57
C GLN A 22 -12.22 16.18 0.43
N ILE A 23 -11.28 15.33 0.84
CA ILE A 23 -10.02 15.80 1.42
C ILE A 23 -9.35 16.67 0.34
N SER A 24 -9.00 17.92 0.68
CA SER A 24 -8.33 18.83 -0.24
C SER A 24 -6.98 18.26 -0.70
N ASP A 25 -6.39 18.77 -1.79
CA ASP A 25 -5.07 18.32 -2.22
C ASP A 25 -3.99 18.66 -1.19
N GLU A 26 -4.13 19.80 -0.51
CA GLU A 26 -3.27 20.25 0.57
C GLU A 26 -3.38 19.33 1.79
N GLU A 27 -4.60 19.01 2.22
CA GLU A 27 -4.86 18.10 3.34
C GLU A 27 -4.34 16.69 3.04
N PHE A 28 -4.58 16.18 1.82
CA PHE A 28 -4.05 14.89 1.39
C PHE A 28 -2.52 14.88 1.42
N LYS A 29 -1.87 15.91 0.87
CA LYS A 29 -0.40 16.03 0.91
C LYS A 29 0.10 16.09 2.35
N TYR A 30 -0.55 16.83 3.22
CA TYR A 30 -0.19 16.93 4.64
C TYR A 30 -0.31 15.58 5.35
N LEU A 31 -1.46 14.91 5.25
CA LEU A 31 -1.71 13.62 5.89
C LEU A 31 -0.77 12.54 5.34
N LYS A 32 -0.51 12.54 4.02
CA LYS A 32 0.41 11.62 3.36
C LYS A 32 1.85 11.85 3.82
N LYS A 33 2.30 13.11 3.90
CA LYS A 33 3.63 13.50 4.38
C LYS A 33 3.87 13.05 5.82
N ASN A 34 2.86 13.17 6.68
CA ASN A 34 2.94 12.73 8.08
C ASN A 34 2.71 11.21 8.28
N LYS A 35 2.51 10.46 7.19
CA LYS A 35 2.23 9.02 7.19
C LYS A 35 0.98 8.66 8.01
N PHE A 36 -0.02 9.53 8.03
CA PHE A 36 -1.31 9.28 8.70
C PHE A 36 -2.31 8.56 7.80
N ILE A 37 -2.14 8.65 6.48
CA ILE A 37 -2.98 7.97 5.50
C ILE A 37 -2.15 7.17 4.49
N GLU A 38 -2.74 6.08 3.99
CA GLU A 38 -2.24 5.21 2.93
C GLU A 38 -3.15 5.31 1.70
N GLY A 39 -2.78 4.68 0.58
CA GLY A 39 -3.55 4.76 -0.67
C GLY A 39 -3.29 5.99 -1.54
N ARG A 40 -4.12 6.16 -2.58
CA ARG A 40 -4.10 7.23 -3.61
C ARG A 40 -5.52 7.72 -3.85
N LYS A 41 -5.74 9.02 -4.04
CA LYS A 41 -7.08 9.55 -4.32
C LYS A 41 -7.74 8.81 -5.52
N PRO A 42 -9.05 8.51 -5.44
CA PRO A 42 -9.96 8.77 -4.32
C PRO A 42 -9.87 7.73 -3.17
N ASN A 43 -9.17 6.61 -3.38
CA ASN A 43 -9.09 5.48 -2.45
C ASN A 43 -7.94 5.65 -1.43
N ILE A 44 -8.25 6.32 -0.32
CA ILE A 44 -7.33 6.59 0.78
C ILE A 44 -7.82 5.92 2.06
N PHE A 45 -6.89 5.48 2.89
CA PHE A 45 -7.19 4.73 4.12
C PHE A 45 -6.34 5.25 5.27
N LEU A 46 -6.75 5.04 6.51
CA LEU A 46 -5.92 5.37 7.67
C LEU A 46 -4.69 4.44 7.72
N SER A 47 -3.54 5.01 8.09
CA SER A 47 -2.32 4.22 8.24
C SER A 47 -2.32 3.43 9.55
N PHE A 48 -1.45 2.41 9.61
CA PHE A 48 -1.26 1.64 10.85
C PHE A 48 -0.96 2.52 12.05
N LYS A 49 -0.14 3.56 11.85
CA LYS A 49 0.29 4.51 12.89
C LYS A 49 -0.90 5.20 13.56
N VAL A 50 -1.98 5.45 12.81
CA VAL A 50 -3.18 6.09 13.35
C VAL A 50 -4.09 5.06 14.00
N ILE A 51 -4.17 3.85 13.45
CA ILE A 51 -5.11 2.81 13.87
C ILE A 51 -4.61 2.03 15.08
N GLU A 52 -3.32 1.71 15.15
CA GLU A 52 -2.70 0.95 16.24
C GLU A 52 -3.05 1.48 17.64
N PRO A 53 -2.98 2.79 17.93
CA PRO A 53 -3.37 3.31 19.24
C PRO A 53 -4.89 3.36 19.46
N THR A 54 -5.69 3.07 18.43
CA THR A 54 -7.16 3.02 18.57
C THR A 54 -7.59 1.62 19.01
N ASN A 55 -8.43 1.54 20.04
CA ASN A 55 -9.12 0.30 20.42
C ASN A 55 -10.32 0.02 19.50
N ASN A 56 -10.25 0.40 18.22
CA ASN A 56 -11.33 0.23 17.25
C ASN A 56 -11.02 -0.96 16.34
N GLU A 57 -11.75 -2.06 16.52
CA GLU A 57 -11.58 -3.30 15.76
C GLU A 57 -12.04 -3.17 14.30
N GLU A 58 -13.02 -2.33 14.00
CA GLU A 58 -13.50 -2.09 12.62
C GLU A 58 -12.39 -1.43 11.79
N LEU A 59 -11.72 -0.41 12.34
CA LEU A 59 -10.60 0.26 11.68
C LEU A 59 -9.42 -0.69 11.48
N LYS A 60 -9.13 -1.58 12.44
CA LYS A 60 -8.08 -2.60 12.29
C LYS A 60 -8.42 -3.57 11.16
N ALA A 61 -9.66 -4.06 11.10
CA ALA A 61 -10.12 -4.96 10.05
C ALA A 61 -10.06 -4.31 8.66
N GLU A 62 -10.55 -3.07 8.54
CA GLU A 62 -10.49 -2.28 7.30
C GLU A 62 -9.05 -2.07 6.83
N TYR A 63 -8.13 -1.78 7.75
CA TYR A 63 -6.72 -1.63 7.43
C TYR A 63 -6.06 -2.91 6.92
N ILE A 64 -6.34 -4.06 7.53
CA ILE A 64 -5.83 -5.36 7.05
C ILE A 64 -6.37 -5.67 5.65
N ALA A 65 -7.66 -5.42 5.41
CA ALA A 65 -8.30 -5.62 4.12
C ALA A 65 -7.66 -4.76 3.01
N ASN A 66 -7.31 -3.50 3.34
CA ASN A 66 -6.80 -2.55 2.35
C ASN A 66 -5.27 -2.57 2.14
N ARG A 67 -4.47 -2.97 3.15
CA ARG A 67 -3.00 -2.86 3.10
C ARG A 67 -2.30 -4.12 2.60
N SER A 68 -2.87 -5.30 2.87
CA SER A 68 -1.99 -6.46 3.09
C SER A 68 -2.29 -7.71 2.29
N PHE A 69 -3.51 -7.92 1.78
CA PHE A 69 -3.77 -9.15 1.03
C PHE A 69 -3.12 -9.12 -0.36
N ASP A 70 -3.26 -8.04 -1.11
CA ASP A 70 -2.75 -7.97 -2.48
C ASP A 70 -1.23 -8.01 -2.54
N ASP A 71 -0.57 -7.14 -1.77
CA ASP A 71 0.86 -6.90 -1.91
C ASP A 71 1.70 -8.11 -1.44
N ALA A 72 1.33 -8.74 -0.32
CA ALA A 72 2.01 -9.94 0.15
C ALA A 72 1.76 -11.12 -0.80
N HIS A 73 0.53 -11.28 -1.28
CA HIS A 73 0.18 -12.34 -2.24
C HIS A 73 0.97 -12.22 -3.54
N PHE A 74 1.05 -11.01 -4.13
CA PHE A 74 1.83 -10.81 -5.36
C PHE A 74 3.33 -10.99 -5.15
N LYS A 75 3.87 -10.59 -4.00
CA LYS A 75 5.27 -10.86 -3.65
C LYS A 75 5.56 -12.35 -3.57
N GLU A 76 4.69 -13.12 -2.91
CA GLU A 76 4.84 -14.57 -2.81
C GLU A 76 4.76 -15.23 -4.19
N MET A 77 3.81 -14.81 -5.03
CA MET A 77 3.69 -15.30 -6.41
C MET A 77 4.96 -15.04 -7.24
N ILE A 78 5.65 -13.91 -7.03
CA ILE A 78 6.95 -13.64 -7.66
C ILE A 78 8.02 -14.61 -7.17
N ILE A 79 8.08 -14.86 -5.85
CA ILE A 79 9.03 -15.82 -5.25
C ILE A 79 8.78 -17.22 -5.79
N GLU A 80 7.53 -17.70 -5.78
CA GLU A 80 7.14 -19.01 -6.33
C GLU A 80 7.55 -19.15 -7.81
N TYR A 81 7.30 -18.11 -8.61
CA TYR A 81 7.70 -18.10 -10.02
C TYR A 81 9.22 -18.22 -10.18
N LEU A 82 10.00 -17.44 -9.42
CA LEU A 82 11.46 -17.48 -9.48
C LEU A 82 12.03 -18.80 -8.95
N ASN A 83 11.42 -19.39 -7.92
CA ASN A 83 11.79 -20.73 -7.44
C ASN A 83 11.56 -21.81 -8.50
N LYS A 84 10.44 -21.70 -9.24
CA LYS A 84 10.04 -22.73 -10.22
C LYS A 84 10.77 -22.61 -11.56
N PHE A 85 11.02 -21.39 -12.03
CA PHE A 85 11.56 -21.14 -13.38
C PHE A 85 12.97 -20.54 -13.35
N GLY A 86 13.50 -20.22 -12.16
CA GLY A 86 14.80 -19.61 -11.99
C GLY A 86 14.86 -18.15 -12.43
N LYS A 87 16.04 -17.77 -12.89
CA LYS A 87 16.35 -16.41 -13.35
C LYS A 87 15.44 -15.96 -14.49
N THR A 88 14.84 -14.79 -14.37
CA THR A 88 13.86 -14.28 -15.35
C THR A 88 13.98 -12.78 -15.62
N LYS A 89 13.49 -12.35 -16.78
CA LYS A 89 13.41 -10.94 -17.14
C LYS A 89 12.21 -10.28 -16.48
N ARG A 90 12.31 -8.97 -16.21
CA ARG A 90 11.21 -8.13 -15.69
C ARG A 90 9.92 -8.30 -16.49
N LYS A 91 10.01 -8.42 -17.83
CA LYS A 91 8.85 -8.61 -18.71
C LYS A 91 8.02 -9.85 -18.34
N SER A 92 8.67 -10.94 -17.93
CA SER A 92 7.97 -12.17 -17.52
C SER A 92 7.19 -11.96 -16.22
N ILE A 93 7.77 -11.22 -15.28
CA ILE A 93 7.13 -10.85 -14.01
C ILE A 93 5.96 -9.89 -14.26
N ASP A 94 6.13 -8.91 -15.15
CA ASP A 94 5.05 -8.01 -15.55
C ASP A 94 3.88 -8.81 -16.15
N ASN A 95 4.15 -9.75 -17.06
CA ASN A 95 3.12 -10.62 -17.65
C ASN A 95 2.40 -11.50 -16.61
N LEU A 96 3.08 -11.89 -15.53
CA LEU A 96 2.49 -12.67 -14.46
C LEU A 96 1.56 -11.82 -13.57
N ILE A 97 2.00 -10.63 -13.20
CA ILE A 97 1.39 -9.82 -12.13
C ILE A 97 0.40 -8.80 -12.68
N ILE A 98 0.74 -8.05 -13.73
CA ILE A 98 -0.09 -6.94 -14.25
C ILE A 98 -1.54 -7.36 -14.56
N PRO A 99 -1.81 -8.50 -15.20
CA PRO A 99 -3.19 -8.91 -15.50
C PRO A 99 -4.05 -9.19 -14.26
N LYS A 100 -3.43 -9.40 -13.10
CA LYS A 100 -4.12 -9.70 -11.83
C LYS A 100 -4.28 -8.46 -10.94
N LEU A 101 -3.63 -7.35 -11.28
CA LEU A 101 -3.80 -6.10 -10.57
C LEU A 101 -5.16 -5.47 -10.90
N SER A 102 -5.70 -4.70 -9.95
CA SER A 102 -6.97 -3.99 -10.12
C SER A 102 -7.07 -3.27 -11.46
N ALA A 103 -8.21 -3.43 -12.13
CA ALA A 103 -8.56 -2.73 -13.37
C ALA A 103 -8.65 -1.20 -13.19
N THR A 104 -8.79 -0.72 -11.94
CA THR A 104 -8.80 0.72 -11.62
C THR A 104 -7.42 1.39 -11.73
N LEU A 105 -6.35 0.60 -11.83
CA LEU A 105 -4.99 1.11 -11.99
C LEU A 105 -4.66 1.36 -13.46
N THR A 106 -4.00 2.48 -13.74
CA THR A 106 -3.41 2.72 -15.07
C THR A 106 -2.23 1.77 -15.31
N GLU A 107 -1.86 1.56 -16.57
CA GLU A 107 -0.73 0.70 -16.93
C GLU A 107 0.59 1.18 -16.29
N GLU A 108 0.79 2.49 -16.17
CA GLU A 108 1.94 3.06 -15.46
C GLU A 108 1.87 2.74 -13.95
N GLN A 109 0.70 2.87 -13.33
CA GLN A 109 0.52 2.53 -11.91
C GLN A 109 0.75 1.05 -11.63
N LYS A 110 0.32 0.16 -12.54
CA LYS A 110 0.57 -1.28 -12.46
C LYS A 110 2.06 -1.60 -12.56
N LYS A 111 2.77 -1.03 -13.55
CA LYS A 111 4.22 -1.17 -13.69
C LYS A 111 4.98 -0.68 -12.45
N ASN A 112 4.56 0.46 -11.90
CA ASN A 112 5.12 1.01 -10.66
C ASN A 112 4.87 0.09 -9.46
N LYS A 113 3.69 -0.54 -9.38
CA LYS A 113 3.37 -1.51 -8.33
C LYS A 113 4.28 -2.74 -8.40
N VAL A 114 4.52 -3.29 -9.59
CA VAL A 114 5.48 -4.40 -9.77
C VAL A 114 6.92 -3.96 -9.42
N THR A 115 7.33 -2.74 -9.77
CA THR A 115 8.64 -2.18 -9.35
C THR A 115 8.78 -2.12 -7.83
N ASN A 116 7.71 -1.72 -7.13
CA ASN A 116 7.70 -1.66 -5.66
C ASN A 116 7.82 -3.06 -5.05
N PHE A 117 7.13 -4.07 -5.60
CA PHE A 117 7.26 -5.46 -5.15
C PHE A 117 8.68 -5.97 -5.26
N LEU A 118 9.31 -5.81 -6.42
CA LEU A 118 10.68 -6.25 -6.65
C LEU A 118 11.69 -5.51 -5.77
N SER A 119 11.48 -4.20 -5.59
CA SER A 119 12.33 -3.38 -4.72
C SER A 119 12.22 -3.84 -3.26
N ALA A 120 11.01 -4.10 -2.78
CA ALA A 120 10.77 -4.60 -1.43
C ALA A 120 11.38 -5.98 -1.23
N LEU A 121 11.13 -6.95 -2.12
CA LEU A 121 11.72 -8.28 -2.05
C LEU A 121 13.25 -8.26 -2.07
N ARG A 122 13.85 -7.36 -2.84
CA ARG A 122 15.31 -7.15 -2.87
C ARG A 122 15.82 -6.60 -1.54
N MET A 123 15.15 -5.61 -0.96
CA MET A 123 15.50 -5.06 0.36
C MET A 123 15.31 -6.07 1.48
N GLU A 124 14.33 -6.97 1.34
CA GLU A 124 14.09 -8.12 2.23
C GLU A 124 15.12 -9.25 2.02
N GLY A 125 16.02 -9.17 1.04
CA GLY A 125 17.04 -10.19 0.77
C GLY A 125 16.52 -11.47 0.13
N LYS A 126 15.28 -11.47 -0.40
CA LYS A 126 14.64 -12.67 -0.99
C LYS A 126 15.01 -12.89 -2.45
N ILE A 127 15.30 -11.81 -3.17
CA ILE A 127 15.67 -11.83 -4.59
C ILE A 127 16.83 -10.88 -4.83
N LYS A 128 17.56 -11.08 -5.94
CA LYS A 128 18.60 -10.17 -6.41
C LYS A 128 18.42 -9.83 -7.88
N SER A 129 18.98 -8.68 -8.27
CA SER A 129 19.05 -8.23 -9.66
C SER A 129 20.45 -8.46 -10.18
N THR A 130 20.65 -9.45 -11.07
CA THR A 130 21.99 -9.79 -11.57
C THR A 130 22.49 -8.88 -12.69
N SER A 131 21.57 -8.27 -13.42
CA SER A 131 21.85 -7.41 -14.57
C SER A 131 20.62 -6.54 -14.86
N TYR A 132 20.67 -5.75 -15.94
CA TYR A 132 19.54 -4.90 -16.32
C TYR A 132 18.24 -5.70 -16.45
N ALA A 133 17.32 -5.45 -15.51
CA ALA A 133 15.99 -6.02 -15.47
C ALA A 133 15.94 -7.56 -15.42
N ILE A 134 16.95 -8.22 -14.85
CA ILE A 134 16.94 -9.66 -14.62
C ILE A 134 16.95 -9.97 -13.13
N TRP A 135 16.04 -10.84 -12.70
CA TRP A 135 15.77 -11.18 -11.31
C TRP A 135 15.90 -12.68 -11.07
N GLU A 136 16.42 -13.05 -9.91
CA GLU A 136 16.54 -14.43 -9.43
C GLU A 136 16.44 -14.46 -7.90
N ILE A 137 16.20 -15.65 -7.34
CA ILE A 137 16.27 -15.89 -5.89
C ILE A 137 17.68 -15.56 -5.39
N PHE A 138 17.77 -15.02 -4.17
CA PHE A 138 19.05 -14.68 -3.57
C PHE A 138 19.94 -15.90 -3.39
#